data_AF-A0A4U4EG14-F1
#
_entry.id   AF-A0A4U4EG14-F1
#
_cell.length_a   1.000
_cell.length_b   1.000
_cell.length_c   1.000
_cell.angle_alpha   90.00
_cell.angle_beta   90.00
_cell.angle_gamma   90.00
#
_symmetry.space_group_name_H-M   'P 1'
#
loop_
_entity.id
_entity.type
_entity.pdbx_description
1 polymer ?
#
loop_
_entity_poly.entity_id
_entity_poly.type
_entity_poly.pdbx_seq_one_letter_code
_entity_poly.pdbx_strand_id
1 'polypeptide(L)'
;MKYDFEMDLDEQSSVGKIAAQIKPGSKVLEFGPGNGRLTKHLIGAKNCQVSIVELDKELFDFVNEFSQDGFYGDIESFEWANYYAGQTFDYILFADVLEHLVNPGATLKKVREFLNEDGEILITFPNLVHNSVMIHLFNNELPWASYGLLDETHNSFYTHDGFQKVFEKAGLYVNIEDYLYLAVGDTELKSTYEELPEAVRYDFKMRPFGEVYQYFFSLMKHPVEKNKVSEPQNSNYVRLMDMKQKTDSQETSQTIPFNNHTGENQVLSFSIPEDVETVSFLFEEQPSTIEFQVEISGEKSEYLQTNAVIRTPSDCYLFDGKERPMFLLSNVAGKEITVHCHYRFIGELTKTMEELLATIKPLAANQQQLETRIDMLEKENQQLRIDKTTLDHYLQTTTTRYYSLLDEQEFTIKSRGKRLKETPKKIQAKELSLCVDSRSWNPETKLLTIIGWGISNSDRKPLAYHLSENQSPYFNVLQVERPEVNQAEQLPAGMKAGFELQILSEQDQHSFMVELTAENGQTWFVEI
;
A
#
# COMPACT_ATOMS: atom_id res chain seq x y z
N MET A 1 -0.19 -55.42 6.23
CA MET A 1 -0.01 -55.05 4.81
C MET A 1 0.71 -53.72 4.74
N LYS A 2 1.62 -53.52 3.77
CA LYS A 2 2.46 -52.31 3.63
C LYS A 2 1.64 -51.04 3.28
N TYR A 3 0.38 -51.20 2.86
CA TYR A 3 -0.53 -50.13 2.46
C TYR A 3 -1.90 -50.28 3.16
N ASP A 4 -1.95 -50.09 4.48
CA ASP A 4 -3.21 -50.10 5.25
C ASP A 4 -3.48 -48.71 5.84
N PHE A 5 -3.85 -47.77 4.97
CA PHE A 5 -4.27 -46.42 5.34
C PHE A 5 -5.78 -46.28 5.13
N GLU A 6 -6.45 -45.31 5.77
CA GLU A 6 -7.83 -44.99 5.40
C GLU A 6 -7.88 -44.37 4.00
N MET A 7 -8.92 -44.68 3.21
CA MET A 7 -9.08 -44.10 1.87
C MET A 7 -9.64 -42.69 2.01
N ASP A 8 -8.87 -41.69 1.59
CA ASP A 8 -9.38 -40.33 1.44
C ASP A 8 -10.14 -40.22 0.10
N LEU A 9 -11.36 -39.73 0.16
CA LEU A 9 -12.23 -39.48 -0.99
C LEU A 9 -12.36 -37.98 -1.29
N ASP A 10 -11.63 -37.13 -0.58
CA ASP A 10 -11.48 -35.73 -0.96
C ASP A 10 -10.98 -35.65 -2.40
N GLU A 11 -11.63 -34.85 -3.24
CA GLU A 11 -11.27 -34.62 -4.65
C GLU A 11 -9.87 -33.96 -4.79
N GLN A 12 -9.26 -33.55 -3.69
CA GLN A 12 -7.86 -33.13 -3.64
C GLN A 12 -6.89 -34.30 -3.51
N SER A 13 -7.31 -35.46 -3.01
CA SER A 13 -6.47 -36.66 -2.91
C SER A 13 -6.30 -37.36 -4.27
N SER A 14 -5.19 -38.09 -4.46
CA SER A 14 -4.92 -38.84 -5.69
C SER A 14 -6.04 -39.83 -6.06
N VAL A 15 -6.50 -40.60 -5.07
CA VAL A 15 -7.59 -41.59 -5.25
C VAL A 15 -8.93 -40.89 -5.45
N GLY A 16 -9.19 -39.77 -4.75
CA GLY A 16 -10.38 -38.96 -4.95
C GLY A 16 -10.48 -38.38 -6.35
N LYS A 17 -9.39 -37.85 -6.93
CA LYS A 17 -9.34 -37.36 -8.32
C LYS A 17 -9.67 -38.46 -9.33
N ILE A 18 -9.09 -39.65 -9.17
CA ILE A 18 -9.42 -40.82 -10.00
C ILE A 18 -10.91 -41.18 -9.85
N ALA A 19 -11.38 -41.33 -8.62
CA ALA A 19 -12.75 -41.72 -8.35
C ALA A 19 -13.74 -40.71 -8.94
N ALA A 20 -13.51 -39.41 -8.78
CA ALA A 20 -14.37 -38.34 -9.30
C ALA A 20 -14.56 -38.42 -10.82
N GLN A 21 -13.51 -38.78 -11.56
CA GLN A 21 -13.54 -38.87 -13.03
C GLN A 21 -14.34 -40.08 -13.56
N ILE A 22 -14.44 -41.17 -12.78
CA ILE A 22 -15.09 -42.40 -13.23
C ILE A 22 -16.62 -42.29 -13.16
N LYS A 23 -17.30 -42.53 -14.28
CA LYS A 23 -18.77 -42.54 -14.36
C LYS A 23 -19.36 -43.79 -13.70
N PRO A 24 -20.50 -43.71 -13.00
CA PRO A 24 -21.19 -44.89 -12.48
C PRO A 24 -21.55 -45.90 -13.57
N GLY A 25 -21.49 -47.19 -13.25
CA GLY A 25 -21.84 -48.28 -14.18
C GLY A 25 -20.77 -48.61 -15.24
N SER A 26 -19.59 -47.99 -15.16
CA SER A 26 -18.51 -48.17 -16.15
C SER A 26 -17.79 -49.50 -16.01
N LYS A 27 -17.17 -49.96 -17.10
CA LYS A 27 -16.18 -51.05 -17.09
C LYS A 27 -14.79 -50.48 -16.84
N VAL A 28 -14.13 -50.95 -15.80
CA VAL A 28 -12.86 -50.42 -15.31
C VAL A 28 -11.83 -51.55 -15.30
N LEU A 29 -10.63 -51.29 -15.82
CA LEU A 29 -9.46 -52.14 -15.60
C LEU A 29 -8.50 -51.43 -14.65
N GLU A 30 -8.24 -52.02 -13.49
CA GLU A 30 -7.35 -51.47 -12.47
C GLU A 30 -6.05 -52.29 -12.43
N PHE A 31 -4.93 -51.63 -12.75
CA PHE A 31 -3.60 -52.21 -12.59
C PHE A 31 -3.09 -51.91 -11.19
N GLY A 32 -2.62 -52.93 -10.46
CA GLY A 32 -2.11 -52.79 -9.09
C GLY A 32 -3.16 -52.29 -8.11
N PRO A 33 -4.30 -53.00 -7.90
CA PRO A 33 -5.35 -52.58 -6.98
C PRO A 33 -4.92 -52.50 -5.50
N GLY A 34 -3.73 -53.00 -5.15
CA GLY A 34 -3.23 -52.99 -3.78
C GLY A 34 -4.17 -53.74 -2.84
N ASN A 35 -4.61 -53.11 -1.75
CA ASN A 35 -5.59 -53.71 -0.84
C ASN A 35 -7.06 -53.57 -1.32
N GLY A 36 -7.29 -53.13 -2.57
CA GLY A 36 -8.60 -53.07 -3.22
C GLY A 36 -9.54 -52.00 -2.69
N ARG A 37 -9.02 -50.95 -2.03
CA ARG A 37 -9.82 -49.82 -1.52
C ARG A 37 -10.61 -49.13 -2.63
N LEU A 38 -9.92 -48.74 -3.70
CA LEU A 38 -10.54 -48.10 -4.86
C LEU A 38 -11.48 -49.08 -5.58
N THR A 39 -11.06 -50.32 -5.82
CA THR A 39 -11.90 -51.39 -6.36
C THR A 39 -13.24 -51.51 -5.60
N LYS A 40 -13.21 -51.61 -4.26
CA LYS A 40 -14.42 -51.70 -3.42
C LYS A 40 -15.30 -50.48 -3.56
N HIS A 41 -14.71 -49.28 -3.59
CA HIS A 41 -15.47 -48.05 -3.76
C HIS A 41 -16.16 -47.99 -5.12
N LEU A 42 -15.46 -48.34 -6.20
CA LEU A 42 -16.01 -48.32 -7.56
C LEU A 42 -17.16 -49.32 -7.73
N ILE A 43 -17.04 -50.52 -7.14
CA ILE A 43 -18.10 -51.53 -7.17
C ILE A 43 -19.28 -51.09 -6.30
N GLY A 44 -19.02 -50.73 -5.04
CA GLY A 44 -20.09 -50.47 -4.06
C GLY A 44 -20.82 -49.15 -4.26
N ALA A 45 -20.07 -48.06 -4.47
CA ALA A 45 -20.63 -46.70 -4.56
C ALA A 45 -20.97 -46.29 -6.00
N LYS A 46 -20.16 -46.73 -6.98
CA LYS A 46 -20.35 -46.37 -8.40
C LYS A 46 -20.96 -47.48 -9.25
N ASN A 47 -21.19 -48.67 -8.70
CA ASN A 47 -21.77 -49.81 -9.42
C ASN A 47 -20.98 -50.15 -10.70
N CYS A 48 -19.66 -49.96 -10.68
CA CYS A 48 -18.76 -50.27 -11.79
C CYS A 48 -18.43 -51.78 -11.84
N GLN A 49 -18.11 -52.26 -13.03
CA GLN A 49 -17.53 -53.59 -13.25
C GLN A 49 -16.02 -53.44 -13.28
N VAL A 50 -15.32 -53.87 -12.22
CA VAL A 50 -13.88 -53.68 -12.08
C VAL A 50 -13.13 -54.99 -12.32
N SER A 51 -12.31 -55.01 -13.36
CA SER A 51 -11.32 -56.05 -13.64
C SER A 51 -9.96 -55.63 -13.10
N ILE A 52 -9.14 -56.57 -12.64
CA ILE A 52 -7.85 -56.26 -12.00
C ILE A 52 -6.65 -56.99 -12.64
N VAL A 53 -5.47 -56.38 -12.58
CA VAL A 53 -4.18 -57.04 -12.82
C VAL A 53 -3.29 -56.80 -11.61
N GLU A 54 -2.87 -57.85 -10.93
CA GLU A 54 -2.07 -57.77 -9.69
C GLU A 54 -0.95 -58.82 -9.69
N LEU A 55 0.24 -58.39 -9.27
CA LEU A 55 1.45 -59.21 -9.21
C LEU A 55 1.61 -59.91 -7.86
N ASP A 56 1.14 -59.31 -6.78
CA ASP A 56 1.18 -59.92 -5.45
C ASP A 56 0.03 -60.93 -5.28
N LYS A 57 0.36 -62.18 -4.95
CA LYS A 57 -0.62 -63.26 -4.89
C LYS A 57 -1.64 -63.07 -3.76
N GLU A 58 -1.20 -62.56 -2.61
CA GLU A 58 -2.07 -62.38 -1.44
C GLU A 58 -3.06 -61.25 -1.69
N LEU A 59 -2.58 -60.14 -2.25
CA LEU A 59 -3.44 -59.02 -2.65
C LEU A 59 -4.38 -59.40 -3.78
N PHE A 60 -3.88 -60.11 -4.80
CA PHE A 60 -4.71 -60.63 -5.88
C PHE A 60 -5.85 -61.49 -5.35
N ASP A 61 -5.54 -62.49 -4.51
CA ASP A 61 -6.56 -63.38 -3.97
C ASP A 61 -7.62 -62.62 -3.19
N PHE A 62 -7.20 -61.67 -2.35
CA PHE A 62 -8.11 -60.84 -1.57
C PHE A 62 -9.01 -59.97 -2.44
N VAL A 63 -8.46 -59.24 -3.41
CA VAL A 63 -9.24 -58.32 -4.26
C VAL A 63 -10.12 -59.09 -5.26
N ASN A 64 -9.65 -60.24 -5.73
CA ASN A 64 -10.37 -61.11 -6.65
C ASN A 64 -11.61 -61.78 -6.01
N GLU A 65 -11.74 -61.78 -4.68
CA GLU A 65 -12.98 -62.22 -4.01
C GLU A 65 -14.20 -61.35 -4.35
N PHE A 66 -13.96 -60.09 -4.73
CA PHE A 66 -15.04 -59.12 -4.99
C PHE A 66 -14.91 -58.37 -6.31
N SER A 67 -13.78 -58.44 -7.02
CA SER A 67 -13.67 -57.90 -8.39
C SER A 67 -14.55 -58.69 -9.38
N GLN A 68 -14.80 -58.12 -10.56
CA GLN A 68 -15.59 -58.76 -11.61
C GLN A 68 -14.80 -59.85 -12.35
N ASP A 69 -13.51 -59.62 -12.55
CA ASP A 69 -12.56 -60.52 -13.23
C ASP A 69 -11.14 -60.13 -12.78
N GLY A 70 -10.17 -61.03 -12.92
CA GLY A 70 -8.83 -60.79 -12.42
C GLY A 70 -7.77 -61.63 -13.12
N PHE A 71 -6.64 -60.99 -13.43
CA PHE A 71 -5.43 -61.65 -13.90
C PHE A 71 -4.30 -61.51 -12.87
N TYR A 72 -3.80 -62.64 -12.41
CA TYR A 72 -2.61 -62.70 -11.56
C TYR A 72 -1.36 -62.74 -12.42
N GLY A 73 -0.54 -61.70 -12.36
CA GLY A 73 0.73 -61.66 -13.07
C GLY A 73 1.30 -60.26 -13.26
N ASP A 74 2.48 -60.23 -13.88
CA ASP A 74 3.24 -59.01 -14.14
C ASP A 74 2.63 -58.20 -15.30
N ILE A 75 2.48 -56.90 -15.11
CA ILE A 75 2.02 -55.94 -16.12
C ILE A 75 2.96 -55.94 -17.34
N GLU A 76 4.27 -56.00 -17.12
CA GLU A 76 5.27 -55.91 -18.18
C GLU A 76 5.47 -57.23 -18.96
N SER A 77 4.89 -58.34 -18.46
CA SER A 77 4.85 -59.62 -19.20
C SER A 77 3.88 -59.59 -20.38
N PHE A 78 2.89 -58.67 -20.35
CA PHE A 78 1.79 -58.57 -21.30
C PHE A 78 0.92 -59.82 -21.46
N GLU A 79 1.03 -60.82 -20.56
CA GLU A 79 0.17 -62.01 -20.61
C GLU A 79 -1.30 -61.69 -20.32
N TRP A 80 -1.55 -60.69 -19.47
CA TRP A 80 -2.89 -60.14 -19.22
C TRP A 80 -3.59 -59.67 -20.50
N ALA A 81 -2.83 -59.21 -21.50
CA ALA A 81 -3.39 -58.75 -22.77
C ALA A 81 -3.97 -59.92 -23.58
N ASN A 82 -3.40 -61.11 -23.45
CA ASN A 82 -3.96 -62.32 -24.07
C ASN A 82 -5.20 -62.78 -23.30
N TYR A 83 -5.20 -62.66 -21.97
CA TYR A 83 -6.33 -63.03 -21.11
C TYR A 83 -7.56 -62.15 -21.39
N TYR A 84 -7.38 -60.83 -21.44
CA TYR A 84 -8.44 -59.86 -21.73
C TYR A 84 -8.68 -59.63 -23.23
N ALA A 85 -8.16 -60.49 -24.12
CA ALA A 85 -8.25 -60.29 -25.56
C ALA A 85 -9.71 -60.11 -26.04
N GLY A 86 -9.96 -59.05 -26.82
CA GLY A 86 -11.28 -58.70 -27.32
C GLY A 86 -12.18 -57.96 -26.34
N GLN A 87 -11.72 -57.72 -25.11
CA GLN A 87 -12.39 -56.84 -24.15
C GLN A 87 -11.88 -55.40 -24.29
N THR A 88 -12.74 -54.46 -23.95
CA THR A 88 -12.39 -53.04 -23.85
C THR A 88 -13.03 -52.41 -22.63
N PHE A 89 -12.38 -51.36 -22.11
CA PHE A 89 -12.73 -50.71 -20.85
C PHE A 89 -13.02 -49.23 -21.04
N ASP A 90 -13.99 -48.70 -20.29
CA ASP A 90 -14.31 -47.28 -20.27
C ASP A 90 -13.22 -46.50 -19.54
N TYR A 91 -12.66 -47.09 -18.48
CA TYR A 91 -11.55 -46.51 -17.72
C TYR A 91 -10.45 -47.55 -17.48
N ILE A 92 -9.20 -47.11 -17.57
CA ILE A 92 -8.05 -47.93 -17.18
C ILE A 92 -7.20 -47.14 -16.17
N LEU A 93 -6.90 -47.75 -15.03
CA LEU A 93 -6.32 -47.05 -13.88
C LEU A 93 -4.88 -47.48 -13.63
N PHE A 94 -4.02 -46.49 -13.40
CA PHE A 94 -2.68 -46.62 -12.85
C PHE A 94 -2.55 -45.67 -11.65
N ALA A 95 -3.02 -46.11 -10.49
CA ALA A 95 -2.90 -45.37 -9.25
C ALA A 95 -1.57 -45.76 -8.57
N ASP A 96 -0.55 -44.93 -8.73
CA ASP A 96 0.78 -45.12 -8.13
C ASP A 96 1.42 -46.46 -8.56
N VAL A 97 1.40 -46.72 -9.88
CA VAL A 97 1.84 -47.99 -10.49
C VAL A 97 2.95 -47.78 -11.52
N LEU A 98 2.88 -46.73 -12.36
CA LEU A 98 3.78 -46.58 -13.51
C LEU A 98 5.24 -46.34 -13.09
N GLU A 99 5.45 -45.73 -11.93
CA GLU A 99 6.75 -45.46 -11.32
C GLU A 99 7.48 -46.74 -10.92
N HIS A 100 6.75 -47.82 -10.64
CA HIS A 100 7.30 -49.13 -10.32
C HIS A 100 7.69 -49.94 -11.58
N LEU A 101 7.26 -49.52 -12.77
CA LEU A 101 7.54 -50.22 -14.02
C LEU A 101 8.91 -49.84 -14.58
N VAL A 102 9.55 -50.78 -15.26
CA VAL A 102 10.82 -50.53 -15.98
C VAL A 102 10.57 -49.76 -17.28
N ASN A 103 9.46 -50.03 -17.97
CA ASN A 103 9.10 -49.39 -19.24
C ASN A 103 7.61 -49.01 -19.30
N PRO A 104 7.18 -47.97 -18.55
CA PRO A 104 5.78 -47.56 -18.51
C PRO A 104 5.26 -47.10 -19.88
N GLY A 105 6.12 -46.59 -20.77
CA GLY A 105 5.72 -46.20 -22.13
C GLY A 105 5.28 -47.39 -23.00
N ALA A 106 5.95 -48.55 -22.89
CA ALA A 106 5.51 -49.76 -23.57
C ALA A 106 4.18 -50.27 -23.02
N THR A 107 4.00 -50.20 -21.70
CA THR A 107 2.75 -50.53 -21.02
C THR A 107 1.59 -49.67 -21.50
N LEU A 108 1.73 -48.34 -21.48
CA LEU A 108 0.70 -47.42 -21.96
C LEU A 108 0.33 -47.66 -23.42
N LYS A 109 1.32 -47.95 -24.28
CA LYS A 109 1.07 -48.28 -25.68
C LYS A 109 0.24 -49.56 -25.84
N LYS A 110 0.52 -50.59 -25.03
CA LYS A 110 -0.24 -51.85 -25.07
C LYS A 110 -1.66 -51.68 -24.51
N VAL A 111 -1.78 -50.96 -23.41
CA VAL A 111 -3.04 -50.67 -22.71
C VAL A 111 -4.00 -49.88 -23.59
N ARG A 112 -3.49 -48.97 -24.42
CA ARG A 112 -4.28 -48.23 -25.42
C ARG A 112 -5.14 -49.14 -26.31
N GLU A 113 -4.71 -50.39 -26.57
CA GLU A 113 -5.49 -51.36 -27.37
C GLU A 113 -6.77 -51.84 -26.67
N PHE A 114 -6.81 -51.78 -25.34
CA PHE A 114 -7.92 -52.22 -24.48
C PHE A 114 -8.81 -51.06 -24.03
N LEU A 115 -8.48 -49.82 -24.38
CA LEU A 115 -9.32 -48.67 -24.07
C LEU A 115 -10.51 -48.61 -25.03
N ASN A 116 -11.68 -48.19 -24.57
CA ASN A 116 -12.79 -47.82 -25.45
C ASN A 116 -12.43 -46.58 -26.30
N GLU A 117 -13.20 -46.30 -27.36
CA GLU A 117 -12.96 -45.14 -28.22
C GLU A 117 -13.07 -43.81 -27.46
N ASP A 118 -14.06 -43.69 -26.57
CA ASP A 118 -14.27 -42.54 -25.69
C ASP A 118 -13.77 -42.81 -24.25
N GLY A 119 -12.98 -43.88 -24.07
CA GLY A 119 -12.45 -44.27 -22.77
C GLY A 119 -11.27 -43.41 -22.33
N GLU A 120 -10.99 -43.44 -21.03
CA GLU A 120 -9.90 -42.68 -20.41
C GLU A 120 -8.91 -43.57 -19.64
N ILE A 121 -7.62 -43.27 -19.76
CA ILE A 121 -6.58 -43.82 -18.88
C ILE A 121 -6.33 -42.80 -17.78
N LEU A 122 -6.54 -43.19 -16.53
CA LEU A 122 -6.36 -42.34 -15.35
C LEU A 122 -5.06 -42.74 -14.67
N ILE A 123 -4.14 -41.77 -14.54
CA ILE A 123 -2.80 -41.99 -14.03
C ILE A 123 -2.57 -41.04 -12.87
N THR A 124 -1.99 -41.56 -11.80
CA THR A 124 -1.28 -40.74 -10.83
C THR A 124 0.20 -41.08 -10.85
N PHE A 125 1.06 -40.08 -10.63
CA PHE A 125 2.50 -40.30 -10.66
C PHE A 125 3.28 -39.31 -9.79
N PRO A 126 4.23 -39.79 -8.95
CA PRO A 126 4.98 -38.94 -8.02
C PRO A 126 5.92 -37.96 -8.72
N ASN A 127 6.01 -36.74 -8.21
CA ASN A 127 6.87 -35.71 -8.77
C ASN A 127 8.27 -35.71 -8.14
N LEU A 128 9.25 -36.31 -8.81
CA LEU A 128 10.64 -36.32 -8.33
C LEU A 128 11.24 -34.91 -8.17
N VAL A 129 10.73 -33.90 -8.90
CA VAL A 129 11.27 -32.54 -8.81
C VAL A 129 10.62 -31.69 -7.72
N HIS A 130 9.81 -32.28 -6.83
CA HIS A 130 9.28 -31.62 -5.63
C HIS A 130 10.40 -30.97 -4.80
N ASN A 131 10.13 -29.84 -4.15
CA ASN A 131 11.15 -29.09 -3.41
C ASN A 131 11.78 -29.90 -2.27
N SER A 132 11.02 -30.75 -1.56
CA SER A 132 11.58 -31.64 -0.53
C SER A 132 12.70 -32.53 -1.07
N VAL A 133 12.49 -33.15 -2.24
CA VAL A 133 13.52 -33.98 -2.91
C VAL A 133 14.70 -33.11 -3.34
N MET A 134 14.40 -31.95 -3.93
CA MET A 134 15.42 -31.06 -4.48
C MET A 134 16.30 -30.43 -3.41
N ILE A 135 15.78 -30.21 -2.20
CA ILE A 135 16.57 -29.77 -1.02
C ILE A 135 17.57 -30.86 -0.64
N HIS A 136 17.14 -32.12 -0.48
CA HIS A 136 18.05 -33.23 -0.21
C HIS A 136 19.10 -33.38 -1.32
N LEU A 137 18.69 -33.37 -2.60
CA LEU A 137 19.61 -33.46 -3.74
C LEU A 137 20.63 -32.31 -3.76
N PHE A 138 20.22 -31.08 -3.42
CA PHE A 138 21.12 -29.94 -3.29
C PHE A 138 22.20 -30.19 -2.23
N ASN A 139 21.83 -30.84 -1.13
CA ASN A 139 22.72 -31.23 -0.04
C ASN A 139 23.47 -32.55 -0.30
N ASN A 140 23.42 -33.08 -1.53
CA ASN A 140 24.04 -34.35 -1.93
C ASN A 140 23.50 -35.56 -1.13
N GLU A 141 22.20 -35.55 -0.86
CA GLU A 141 21.46 -36.61 -0.17
C GLU A 141 20.39 -37.20 -1.08
N LEU A 142 20.15 -38.51 -0.95
CA LEU A 142 19.06 -39.22 -1.61
C LEU A 142 18.46 -40.23 -0.64
N PRO A 143 17.60 -39.78 0.30
CA PRO A 143 17.08 -40.61 1.36
C PRO A 143 15.93 -41.49 0.85
N TRP A 144 16.27 -42.66 0.29
CA TRP A 144 15.29 -43.68 -0.07
C TRP A 144 14.49 -44.11 1.17
N ALA A 145 13.20 -44.28 0.98
CA ALA A 145 12.23 -44.66 2.00
C ALA A 145 11.42 -45.87 1.53
N SER A 146 10.63 -46.44 2.44
CA SER A 146 9.75 -47.56 2.13
C SER A 146 8.41 -47.15 1.48
N TYR A 147 8.14 -45.84 1.39
CA TYR A 147 6.97 -45.21 0.76
C TYR A 147 7.27 -43.74 0.42
N GLY A 148 6.44 -43.12 -0.43
CA GLY A 148 6.49 -41.69 -0.76
C GLY A 148 7.25 -41.40 -2.06
N LEU A 149 7.65 -40.14 -2.27
CA LEU A 149 8.33 -39.66 -3.50
C LEU A 149 9.62 -40.42 -3.81
N LEU A 150 10.37 -40.78 -2.75
CA LEU A 150 11.61 -41.55 -2.83
C LEU A 150 11.40 -42.98 -2.30
N ASP A 151 10.31 -43.66 -2.69
CA ASP A 151 10.15 -45.09 -2.45
C ASP A 151 11.27 -45.88 -3.17
N GLU A 152 11.95 -46.76 -2.44
CA GLU A 152 13.02 -47.63 -2.94
C GLU A 152 12.59 -48.56 -4.09
N THR A 153 11.29 -48.73 -4.30
CA THR A 153 10.71 -49.55 -5.37
C THR A 153 10.39 -48.76 -6.64
N HIS A 154 10.61 -47.44 -6.67
CA HIS A 154 10.45 -46.63 -7.88
C HIS A 154 11.59 -46.88 -8.87
N ASN A 155 11.25 -47.32 -10.08
CA ASN A 155 12.16 -47.60 -11.19
C ASN A 155 12.17 -46.50 -12.26
N SER A 156 11.08 -45.73 -12.36
CA SER A 156 10.88 -44.71 -13.39
C SER A 156 10.61 -43.35 -12.75
N PHE A 157 11.20 -42.31 -13.32
CA PHE A 157 11.00 -40.92 -12.89
C PHE A 157 10.86 -40.03 -14.12
N TYR A 158 9.90 -39.11 -14.07
CA TYR A 158 9.63 -38.19 -15.16
C TYR A 158 9.40 -36.79 -14.62
N THR A 159 9.90 -35.80 -15.37
CA THR A 159 9.40 -34.43 -15.28
C THR A 159 8.13 -34.31 -16.12
N HIS A 160 7.37 -33.23 -15.90
CA HIS A 160 6.20 -32.86 -16.69
C HIS A 160 6.42 -33.02 -18.22
N ASP A 161 7.41 -32.33 -18.79
CA ASP A 161 7.78 -32.45 -20.21
C ASP A 161 8.17 -33.87 -20.64
N GLY A 162 8.79 -34.63 -19.73
CA GLY A 162 9.17 -36.02 -19.97
C GLY A 162 7.94 -36.91 -20.17
N PHE A 163 6.93 -36.72 -19.33
CA PHE A 163 5.66 -37.45 -19.41
C PHE A 163 4.89 -37.18 -20.67
N GLN A 164 4.79 -35.92 -21.09
CA GLN A 164 4.09 -35.56 -22.32
C GLN A 164 4.67 -36.31 -23.53
N LYS A 165 6.00 -36.46 -23.60
CA LYS A 165 6.69 -37.23 -24.65
C LYS A 165 6.41 -38.73 -24.56
N VAL A 166 6.21 -39.27 -23.36
CA VAL A 166 5.81 -40.68 -23.17
C VAL A 166 4.39 -40.89 -23.71
N PHE A 167 3.45 -40.00 -23.38
CA PHE A 167 2.07 -40.07 -23.85
C PHE A 167 1.98 -39.97 -25.38
N GLU A 168 2.71 -39.02 -25.97
CA GLU A 168 2.78 -38.84 -27.42
C GLU A 168 3.27 -40.12 -28.12
N LYS A 169 4.35 -40.73 -27.62
CA LYS A 169 4.90 -41.99 -28.17
C LYS A 169 3.95 -43.18 -28.01
N ALA A 170 3.12 -43.17 -26.97
CA ALA A 170 2.07 -44.16 -26.75
C ALA A 170 0.83 -43.90 -27.64
N GLY A 171 0.74 -42.76 -28.33
CA GLY A 171 -0.41 -42.37 -29.14
C GLY A 171 -1.61 -41.97 -28.28
N LEU A 172 -1.35 -41.37 -27.12
CA LEU A 172 -2.34 -40.92 -26.16
C LEU A 172 -2.31 -39.39 -26.07
N TYR A 173 -3.47 -38.79 -25.79
CA TYR A 173 -3.66 -37.35 -25.72
C TYR A 173 -4.19 -36.95 -24.36
N VAL A 174 -3.65 -35.87 -23.78
CA VAL A 174 -4.09 -35.36 -22.47
C VAL A 174 -5.48 -34.74 -22.60
N ASN A 175 -6.44 -35.27 -21.84
CA ASN A 175 -7.78 -34.73 -21.66
C ASN A 175 -7.84 -33.84 -20.42
N ILE A 176 -7.31 -34.34 -19.30
CA ILE A 176 -7.22 -33.59 -18.03
C ILE A 176 -5.80 -33.73 -17.50
N GLU A 177 -5.26 -32.63 -17.01
CA GLU A 177 -4.04 -32.58 -16.20
C GLU A 177 -4.36 -31.78 -14.94
N ASP A 178 -4.07 -32.37 -13.78
CA ASP A 178 -4.23 -31.75 -12.48
C ASP A 178 -3.14 -32.25 -11.51
N TYR A 179 -3.08 -31.69 -10.30
CA TYR A 179 -2.01 -31.99 -9.36
C TYR A 179 -2.53 -32.17 -7.93
N LEU A 180 -1.83 -33.01 -7.16
CA LEU A 180 -1.89 -33.03 -5.70
C LEU A 180 -0.71 -32.18 -5.18
N TYR A 181 -0.99 -31.34 -4.18
CA TYR A 181 -0.02 -30.43 -3.60
C TYR A 181 0.29 -30.81 -2.16
N LEU A 182 1.56 -30.78 -1.78
CA LEU A 182 2.01 -30.80 -0.39
C LEU A 182 3.12 -29.76 -0.25
N ALA A 183 3.10 -28.96 0.81
CA ALA A 183 4.17 -28.00 1.05
C ALA A 183 5.45 -28.70 1.54
N VAL A 184 6.58 -28.02 1.42
CA VAL A 184 7.82 -28.47 2.06
C VAL A 184 7.60 -28.53 3.58
N GLY A 185 7.90 -29.69 4.18
CA GLY A 185 7.64 -29.98 5.59
C GLY A 185 6.39 -30.84 5.83
N ASP A 186 5.47 -30.90 4.88
CA ASP A 186 4.23 -31.70 4.96
C ASP A 186 4.33 -33.05 4.21
N THR A 187 5.49 -33.33 3.60
CA THR A 187 5.80 -34.61 2.95
C THR A 187 6.41 -35.63 3.92
N GLU A 188 6.53 -36.88 3.50
CA GLU A 188 7.29 -37.92 4.24
C GLU A 188 8.79 -37.60 4.37
N LEU A 189 9.31 -36.75 3.50
CA LEU A 189 10.68 -36.23 3.54
C LEU A 189 10.79 -35.07 4.53
N LYS A 190 11.59 -35.28 5.58
CA LYS A 190 11.93 -34.23 6.54
C LYS A 190 12.90 -33.26 5.91
N SER A 191 12.36 -32.18 5.37
CA SER A 191 13.12 -31.12 4.73
C SER A 191 12.55 -29.76 5.09
N THR A 192 13.41 -28.76 5.20
CA THR A 192 13.01 -27.36 5.35
C THR A 192 13.85 -26.47 4.43
N TYR A 193 13.33 -25.29 4.07
CA TYR A 193 14.08 -24.36 3.24
C TYR A 193 15.34 -23.82 3.94
N GLU A 194 15.42 -23.90 5.28
CA GLU A 194 16.58 -23.47 6.07
C GLU A 194 17.82 -24.33 5.80
N GLU A 195 17.64 -25.56 5.30
CA GLU A 195 18.73 -26.46 4.88
C GLU A 195 19.40 -26.02 3.58
N LEU A 196 18.82 -25.06 2.86
CA LEU A 196 19.45 -24.43 1.71
C LEU A 196 20.21 -23.16 2.12
N PRO A 197 21.27 -22.79 1.38
CA PRO A 197 21.87 -21.47 1.50
C PRO A 197 20.84 -20.37 1.28
N GLU A 198 20.90 -19.34 2.11
CA GLU A 198 20.05 -18.14 2.07
C GLU A 198 19.81 -17.62 0.66
N ALA A 199 20.90 -17.53 -0.13
CA ALA A 199 20.91 -17.02 -1.49
C ALA A 199 19.99 -17.75 -2.49
N VAL A 200 19.56 -18.99 -2.22
CA VAL A 200 18.73 -19.78 -3.15
C VAL A 200 17.35 -20.13 -2.60
N ARG A 201 17.07 -19.82 -1.32
CA ARG A 201 15.80 -20.18 -0.67
C ARG A 201 14.60 -19.59 -1.38
N TYR A 202 14.69 -18.31 -1.77
CA TYR A 202 13.61 -17.64 -2.49
C TYR A 202 13.33 -18.32 -3.83
N ASP A 203 14.37 -18.60 -4.62
CA ASP A 203 14.22 -19.24 -5.93
C ASP A 203 13.59 -20.62 -5.81
N PHE A 204 13.95 -21.40 -4.78
CA PHE A 204 13.29 -22.68 -4.49
C PHE A 204 11.81 -22.50 -4.14
N LYS A 205 11.49 -21.61 -3.19
CA LYS A 205 10.11 -21.31 -2.79
C LYS A 205 9.25 -20.89 -3.98
N MET A 206 9.80 -20.16 -4.94
CA MET A 206 9.06 -19.65 -6.10
C MET A 206 8.93 -20.64 -7.28
N ARG A 207 9.42 -21.88 -7.18
CA ARG A 207 9.32 -22.86 -8.28
C ARG A 207 7.86 -23.24 -8.57
N PRO A 208 7.37 -23.17 -9.83
CA PRO A 208 5.98 -23.51 -10.17
C PRO A 208 5.56 -24.93 -9.76
N PHE A 209 6.41 -25.91 -10.01
CA PHE A 209 6.17 -27.32 -9.62
C PHE A 209 6.78 -27.65 -8.25
N GLY A 210 7.18 -26.65 -7.47
CA GLY A 210 7.91 -26.82 -6.21
C GLY A 210 7.12 -27.58 -5.15
N GLU A 211 5.80 -27.41 -5.11
CA GLU A 211 4.88 -28.05 -4.17
C GLU A 211 3.93 -29.06 -4.84
N VAL A 212 4.11 -29.33 -6.14
CA VAL A 212 3.40 -30.42 -6.82
C VAL A 212 3.97 -31.73 -6.29
N TYR A 213 3.21 -32.43 -5.46
CA TYR A 213 3.59 -33.73 -4.91
C TYR A 213 3.39 -34.84 -5.94
N GLN A 214 2.23 -34.81 -6.62
CA GLN A 214 1.84 -35.86 -7.56
C GLN A 214 1.12 -35.26 -8.77
N TYR A 215 1.39 -35.79 -9.94
CA TYR A 215 0.64 -35.50 -11.15
C TYR A 215 -0.61 -36.38 -11.21
N PHE A 216 -1.69 -35.83 -11.77
CA PHE A 216 -2.88 -36.55 -12.19
C PHE A 216 -3.12 -36.30 -13.68
N PHE A 217 -3.30 -37.38 -14.44
CA PHE A 217 -3.62 -37.30 -15.86
C PHE A 217 -4.85 -38.15 -16.20
N SER A 218 -5.74 -37.59 -17.02
CA SER A 218 -6.69 -38.34 -17.83
C SER A 218 -6.22 -38.30 -19.28
N LEU A 219 -6.03 -39.46 -19.89
CA LEU A 219 -5.56 -39.61 -21.26
C LEU A 219 -6.61 -40.30 -22.14
N MET A 220 -6.73 -39.86 -23.40
CA MET A 220 -7.64 -40.43 -24.40
C MET A 220 -6.91 -40.93 -25.64
N LYS A 221 -7.56 -41.77 -26.45
CA LYS A 221 -7.02 -42.29 -27.72
C LYS A 221 -6.85 -41.24 -28.81
N HIS A 222 -7.71 -40.22 -28.78
CA HIS A 222 -7.87 -39.24 -29.85
C HIS A 222 -7.58 -37.83 -29.32
N PRO A 223 -7.19 -36.89 -30.20
CA PRO A 223 -7.01 -35.50 -29.82
C PRO A 223 -8.27 -34.91 -29.18
N VAL A 224 -8.10 -34.20 -28.08
CA VAL A 224 -9.19 -33.55 -27.34
C VAL A 224 -9.27 -32.09 -27.77
N GLU A 225 -10.44 -31.64 -28.25
CA GLU A 225 -10.61 -30.25 -28.72
C GLU A 225 -10.44 -29.21 -27.60
N LYS A 226 -10.83 -29.55 -26.38
CA LYS A 226 -10.73 -28.70 -25.18
C LYS A 226 -10.24 -29.52 -24.01
N ASN A 227 -8.92 -29.59 -23.85
CA ASN A 227 -8.31 -30.18 -22.68
C ASN A 227 -8.49 -29.26 -21.45
N LYS A 228 -8.50 -29.86 -20.26
CA LYS A 228 -8.48 -29.16 -18.97
C LYS A 228 -7.11 -29.35 -18.34
N VAL A 229 -6.22 -28.39 -18.54
CA VAL A 229 -4.88 -28.41 -17.95
C VAL A 229 -4.84 -27.37 -16.84
N SER A 230 -4.65 -27.83 -15.60
CA SER A 230 -4.42 -26.95 -14.46
C SER A 230 -3.04 -26.30 -14.56
N GLU A 231 -2.96 -25.04 -14.12
CA GLU A 231 -1.67 -24.39 -13.86
C GLU A 231 -1.19 -24.79 -12.44
N PRO A 232 0.08 -25.19 -12.27
CA PRO A 232 0.62 -25.53 -10.95
C PRO A 232 0.44 -24.41 -9.93
N GLN A 233 -0.06 -24.76 -8.76
CA GLN A 233 -0.17 -23.87 -7.61
C GLN A 233 1.01 -24.04 -6.65
N ASN A 234 1.34 -22.97 -5.93
CA ASN A 234 2.35 -22.99 -4.89
C ASN A 234 1.92 -22.03 -3.79
N SER A 235 1.85 -22.54 -2.56
CA SER A 235 1.43 -21.76 -1.38
C SER A 235 2.37 -20.58 -1.11
N ASN A 236 3.64 -20.70 -1.50
CA ASN A 236 4.62 -19.61 -1.45
C ASN A 236 4.33 -18.49 -2.46
N TYR A 237 3.27 -18.53 -3.25
CA TYR A 237 2.80 -17.36 -4.00
C TYR A 237 1.81 -16.50 -3.22
N VAL A 238 1.16 -17.08 -2.20
CA VAL A 238 0.22 -16.37 -1.35
C VAL A 238 0.99 -15.57 -0.31
N ARG A 239 0.65 -14.29 -0.20
CA ARG A 239 1.20 -13.34 0.77
C ARG A 239 0.09 -12.76 1.61
N LEU A 240 0.43 -12.40 2.83
CA LEU A 240 -0.51 -11.85 3.79
C LEU A 240 -0.24 -10.36 3.97
N MET A 241 -1.30 -9.57 3.90
CA MET A 241 -1.31 -8.15 4.25
C MET A 241 -2.28 -7.95 5.41
N ASP A 242 -1.79 -7.45 6.53
CA ASP A 242 -2.65 -7.06 7.65
C ASP A 242 -3.11 -5.63 7.44
N MET A 243 -4.42 -5.43 7.31
CA MET A 243 -5.03 -4.10 7.28
C MET A 243 -5.61 -3.78 8.65
N LYS A 244 -5.13 -2.70 9.25
CA LYS A 244 -5.63 -2.19 10.52
C LYS A 244 -6.32 -0.84 10.35
N GLN A 245 -7.50 -0.70 10.94
CA GLN A 245 -8.25 0.55 10.96
C GLN A 245 -8.30 1.08 12.39
N LYS A 246 -7.94 2.35 12.57
CA LYS A 246 -7.89 3.00 13.88
C LYS A 246 -8.96 4.09 13.96
N THR A 247 -9.75 4.04 15.02
CA THR A 247 -10.70 5.09 15.44
C THR A 247 -10.21 5.74 16.73
N ASP A 248 -10.92 6.77 17.20
CA ASP A 248 -10.65 7.44 18.49
C ASP A 248 -10.59 6.49 19.69
N SER A 249 -11.26 5.33 19.61
CA SER A 249 -11.48 4.43 20.75
C SER A 249 -11.03 3.00 20.54
N GLN A 250 -10.85 2.55 19.30
CA GLN A 250 -10.59 1.15 18.98
C GLN A 250 -9.66 0.99 17.76
N GLU A 251 -8.96 -0.15 17.72
CA GLU A 251 -8.21 -0.61 16.56
C GLU A 251 -8.80 -1.96 16.12
N THR A 252 -9.15 -2.07 14.84
CA THR A 252 -9.58 -3.32 14.23
C THR A 252 -8.52 -3.81 13.25
N SER A 253 -8.40 -5.12 13.07
CA SER A 253 -7.40 -5.74 12.20
C SER A 253 -8.05 -6.84 11.38
N GLN A 254 -7.71 -6.91 10.10
CA GLN A 254 -8.04 -8.03 9.22
C GLN A 254 -6.81 -8.46 8.43
N THR A 255 -6.64 -9.76 8.23
CA THR A 255 -5.55 -10.31 7.41
C THR A 255 -6.11 -10.68 6.06
N ILE A 256 -5.47 -10.19 5.00
CA ILE A 256 -5.92 -10.35 3.62
C ILE A 256 -4.87 -11.14 2.85
N PRO A 257 -5.21 -12.32 2.32
CA PRO A 257 -4.34 -13.06 1.43
C PRO A 257 -4.40 -12.49 0.01
N PHE A 258 -3.25 -12.36 -0.63
CA PHE A 258 -3.14 -12.04 -2.05
C PHE A 258 -2.09 -12.91 -2.73
N ASN A 259 -2.32 -13.22 -4.00
CA ASN A 259 -1.44 -14.08 -4.76
C ASN A 259 -0.50 -13.24 -5.63
N ASN A 260 0.79 -13.31 -5.32
CA ASN A 260 1.82 -12.52 -6.00
C ASN A 260 2.12 -13.03 -7.42
N HIS A 261 1.62 -14.21 -7.80
CA HIS A 261 1.83 -14.84 -9.09
C HIS A 261 0.59 -14.73 -10.01
N THR A 262 -0.60 -15.08 -9.51
CA THR A 262 -1.83 -15.09 -10.33
C THR A 262 -2.48 -13.71 -10.47
N GLY A 263 -2.13 -12.76 -9.59
CA GLY A 263 -2.78 -11.45 -9.55
C GLY A 263 -4.02 -11.40 -8.65
N GLU A 264 -4.47 -12.54 -8.11
CA GLU A 264 -5.62 -12.60 -7.21
C GLU A 264 -5.42 -11.70 -5.99
N ASN A 265 -6.39 -10.83 -5.71
CA ASN A 265 -6.38 -9.87 -4.61
C ASN A 265 -5.18 -8.90 -4.59
N GLN A 266 -4.49 -8.68 -5.72
CA GLN A 266 -3.48 -7.62 -5.83
C GLN A 266 -4.09 -6.21 -5.91
N VAL A 267 -5.36 -6.11 -6.31
CA VAL A 267 -6.13 -4.86 -6.32
C VAL A 267 -7.39 -5.07 -5.49
N LEU A 268 -7.55 -4.28 -4.43
CA LEU A 268 -8.62 -4.44 -3.44
C LEU A 268 -9.25 -3.09 -3.10
N SER A 269 -10.58 -3.03 -3.10
CA SER A 269 -11.32 -1.82 -2.75
C SER A 269 -12.02 -1.98 -1.39
N PHE A 270 -11.94 -0.94 -0.57
CA PHE A 270 -12.51 -0.91 0.78
C PHE A 270 -13.32 0.38 0.98
N SER A 271 -14.52 0.25 1.53
CA SER A 271 -15.30 1.39 2.03
C SER A 271 -14.91 1.68 3.48
N ILE A 272 -14.33 2.85 3.74
CA ILE A 272 -13.85 3.22 5.07
C ILE A 272 -14.93 3.97 5.84
N PRO A 273 -15.30 3.54 7.07
CA PRO A 273 -16.24 4.24 7.92
C PRO A 273 -15.85 5.69 8.25
N GLU A 274 -16.81 6.53 8.62
CA GLU A 274 -16.57 7.95 8.96
C GLU A 274 -15.79 8.15 10.27
N ASP A 275 -15.80 7.16 11.17
CA ASP A 275 -15.12 7.21 12.47
C ASP A 275 -13.66 6.73 12.42
N VAL A 276 -13.17 6.29 11.24
CA VAL A 276 -11.80 5.82 11.05
C VAL A 276 -10.87 6.98 10.73
N GLU A 277 -9.91 7.22 11.61
CA GLU A 277 -8.89 8.25 11.46
C GLU A 277 -7.79 7.84 10.47
N THR A 278 -7.29 6.61 10.64
CA THR A 278 -6.18 6.08 9.85
C THR A 278 -6.36 4.61 9.51
N VAL A 279 -5.77 4.22 8.38
CA VAL A 279 -5.66 2.82 7.96
C VAL A 279 -4.19 2.51 7.79
N SER A 280 -3.72 1.39 8.34
CA SER A 280 -2.36 0.90 8.12
C SER A 280 -2.35 -0.48 7.49
N PHE A 281 -1.37 -0.69 6.61
CA PHE A 281 -1.12 -1.96 5.94
C PHE A 281 0.23 -2.47 6.39
N LEU A 282 0.26 -3.65 7.02
CA LEU A 282 1.46 -4.29 7.52
C LEU A 282 1.73 -5.56 6.74
N PHE A 283 3.01 -5.78 6.49
CA PHE A 283 3.51 -6.91 5.72
C PHE A 283 4.43 -7.78 6.57
N GLU A 284 4.92 -8.88 6.02
CA GLU A 284 5.84 -9.77 6.74
C GLU A 284 7.15 -9.05 7.09
N GLU A 285 7.64 -9.25 8.32
CA GLU A 285 8.86 -8.62 8.84
C GLU A 285 10.10 -9.31 8.25
N GLN A 286 10.44 -8.92 7.02
CA GLN A 286 11.61 -9.39 6.29
C GLN A 286 12.02 -8.39 5.22
N PRO A 287 13.26 -8.47 4.69
CA PRO A 287 13.65 -7.62 3.59
C PRO A 287 12.76 -7.86 2.38
N SER A 288 12.31 -6.77 1.77
CA SER A 288 11.34 -6.83 0.69
C SER A 288 11.37 -5.56 -0.15
N THR A 289 10.91 -5.69 -1.40
CA THR A 289 10.55 -4.56 -2.24
C THR A 289 9.09 -4.73 -2.63
N ILE A 290 8.26 -3.78 -2.21
CA ILE A 290 6.81 -3.81 -2.39
C ILE A 290 6.43 -2.66 -3.32
N GLU A 291 5.78 -2.97 -4.42
CA GLU A 291 5.04 -2.00 -5.21
C GLU A 291 3.68 -1.80 -4.54
N PHE A 292 3.43 -0.59 -4.03
CA PHE A 292 2.26 -0.31 -3.21
C PHE A 292 1.66 1.05 -3.57
N GLN A 293 0.41 1.05 -4.02
CA GLN A 293 -0.31 2.27 -4.36
C GLN A 293 -1.66 2.28 -3.67
N VAL A 294 -2.08 3.44 -3.20
CA VAL A 294 -3.45 3.65 -2.73
C VAL A 294 -4.10 4.77 -3.52
N GLU A 295 -5.28 4.50 -4.04
CA GLU A 295 -6.16 5.48 -4.69
C GLU A 295 -7.34 5.78 -3.77
N ILE A 296 -7.69 7.06 -3.65
CA ILE A 296 -8.85 7.53 -2.91
C ILE A 296 -9.78 8.20 -3.93
N SER A 297 -10.99 7.68 -4.09
CA SER A 297 -11.95 8.17 -5.10
C SER A 297 -11.37 8.21 -6.53
N GLY A 298 -10.45 7.30 -6.86
CA GLY A 298 -9.80 7.19 -8.18
C GLY A 298 -8.59 8.11 -8.40
N GLU A 299 -8.18 8.89 -7.40
CA GLU A 299 -6.96 9.69 -7.44
C GLU A 299 -5.91 9.10 -6.50
N LYS A 300 -4.65 9.09 -6.92
CA LYS A 300 -3.54 8.58 -6.12
C LYS A 300 -3.40 9.40 -4.83
N SER A 301 -3.31 8.71 -3.69
CA SER A 301 -3.21 9.36 -2.39
C SER A 301 -1.85 10.02 -2.17
N GLU A 302 -1.87 11.28 -1.76
CA GLU A 302 -0.69 12.00 -1.25
C GLU A 302 -0.46 11.78 0.25
N TYR A 303 -1.43 11.19 0.97
CA TYR A 303 -1.41 11.01 2.42
C TYR A 303 -0.83 9.66 2.87
N LEU A 304 0.02 9.06 2.04
CA LEU A 304 0.62 7.75 2.29
C LEU A 304 2.02 7.92 2.92
N GLN A 305 2.14 7.50 4.17
CA GLN A 305 3.40 7.42 4.91
C GLN A 305 3.89 5.97 4.96
N THR A 306 5.20 5.77 5.11
CA THR A 306 5.80 4.44 5.20
C THR A 306 7.13 4.49 5.93
N ASN A 307 7.53 3.38 6.55
CA ASN A 307 8.87 3.17 7.10
C ASN A 307 9.87 2.58 6.09
N ALA A 308 9.53 2.61 4.78
CA ALA A 308 10.44 2.17 3.72
C ALA A 308 11.76 2.96 3.75
N VAL A 309 12.86 2.25 3.53
CA VAL A 309 14.20 2.83 3.47
C VAL A 309 14.40 3.65 2.19
N ILE A 310 13.81 3.18 1.09
CA ILE A 310 13.87 3.83 -0.21
C ILE A 310 12.46 3.85 -0.79
N ARG A 311 12.08 5.02 -1.31
CA ARG A 311 10.91 5.20 -2.16
C ARG A 311 11.37 5.55 -3.57
N THR A 312 10.89 4.82 -4.56
CA THR A 312 11.15 5.11 -5.96
C THR A 312 10.00 5.93 -6.57
N PRO A 313 10.22 6.64 -7.70
CA PRO A 313 9.14 7.34 -8.41
C PRO A 313 8.02 6.43 -8.94
N SER A 314 8.28 5.14 -9.08
CA SER A 314 7.33 4.12 -9.55
C SER A 314 6.58 3.42 -8.41
N ASP A 315 6.47 4.05 -7.24
CA ASP A 315 5.80 3.49 -6.05
C ASP A 315 6.32 2.11 -5.60
N CYS A 316 7.59 1.83 -5.88
CA CYS A 316 8.29 0.71 -5.26
C CYS A 316 8.98 1.19 -3.98
N TYR A 317 8.76 0.44 -2.92
CA TYR A 317 9.21 0.71 -1.56
C TYR A 317 10.13 -0.41 -1.10
N LEU A 318 11.35 -0.08 -0.73
CA LEU A 318 12.33 -1.05 -0.26
C LEU A 318 12.40 -1.04 1.26
N PHE A 319 12.34 -2.23 1.85
CA PHE A 319 12.47 -2.49 3.27
C PHE A 319 13.69 -3.38 3.51
N ASP A 320 14.48 -3.05 4.53
CA ASP A 320 15.72 -3.77 4.86
C ASP A 320 15.52 -4.92 5.87
N GLY A 321 14.28 -5.16 6.29
CA GLY A 321 13.92 -6.21 7.24
C GLY A 321 14.21 -5.90 8.71
N LYS A 322 14.62 -4.68 9.07
CA LYS A 322 14.87 -4.31 10.48
C LYS A 322 13.60 -3.97 11.26
N GLU A 323 12.60 -3.47 10.55
CA GLU A 323 11.28 -3.17 11.06
C GLU A 323 10.24 -3.81 10.15
N ARG A 324 9.09 -4.13 10.72
CA ARG A 324 7.95 -4.64 9.95
C ARG A 324 7.54 -3.61 8.88
N PRO A 325 7.49 -3.97 7.59
CA PRO A 325 7.09 -3.04 6.55
C PRO A 325 5.67 -2.55 6.79
N MET A 326 5.49 -1.24 6.74
CA MET A 326 4.24 -0.57 7.06
C MET A 326 3.96 0.56 6.08
N PHE A 327 2.68 0.68 5.71
CA PHE A 327 2.12 1.85 5.06
C PHE A 327 1.01 2.41 5.94
N LEU A 328 1.03 3.71 6.21
CA LEU A 328 0.03 4.41 7.00
C LEU A 328 -0.66 5.45 6.12
N LEU A 329 -1.97 5.36 6.04
CA LEU A 329 -2.81 6.25 5.26
C LEU A 329 -3.70 7.07 6.22
N SER A 330 -3.70 8.38 6.01
CA SER A 330 -4.54 9.33 6.76
C SER A 330 -5.57 10.01 5.84
N ASN A 331 -6.53 10.75 6.41
CA ASN A 331 -7.58 11.46 5.66
C ASN A 331 -8.46 10.52 4.82
N VAL A 332 -8.92 9.43 5.43
CA VAL A 332 -9.66 8.33 4.79
C VAL A 332 -11.12 8.21 5.24
N ALA A 333 -11.51 8.92 6.29
CA ALA A 333 -12.85 8.87 6.87
C ALA A 333 -13.95 9.04 5.82
N GLY A 334 -14.85 8.05 5.72
CA GLY A 334 -16.00 8.06 4.80
C GLY A 334 -15.65 7.89 3.32
N LYS A 335 -14.41 7.54 2.97
CA LYS A 335 -13.95 7.42 1.57
C LYS A 335 -13.84 5.96 1.13
N GLU A 336 -13.93 5.77 -0.18
CA GLU A 336 -13.55 4.50 -0.82
C GLU A 336 -12.06 4.55 -1.18
N ILE A 337 -11.33 3.52 -0.76
CA ILE A 337 -9.91 3.37 -1.07
C ILE A 337 -9.69 2.12 -1.92
N THR A 338 -8.81 2.22 -2.92
CA THR A 338 -8.36 1.07 -3.71
C THR A 338 -6.86 0.90 -3.51
N VAL A 339 -6.46 -0.30 -3.10
CA VAL A 339 -5.08 -0.65 -2.78
C VAL A 339 -4.55 -1.56 -3.88
N HIS A 340 -3.42 -1.19 -4.46
CA HIS A 340 -2.63 -2.02 -5.36
C HIS A 340 -1.38 -2.48 -4.61
N CYS A 341 -1.14 -3.78 -4.57
CA CYS A 341 -0.02 -4.36 -3.85
C CYS A 341 0.61 -5.52 -4.63
N HIS A 342 1.93 -5.47 -4.79
CA HIS A 342 2.71 -6.52 -5.41
C HIS A 342 4.14 -6.58 -4.84
N TYR A 343 4.61 -7.75 -4.43
CA TYR A 343 6.01 -7.96 -4.06
C TYR A 343 6.87 -8.09 -5.31
N ARG A 344 7.79 -7.15 -5.51
CA ARG A 344 8.86 -7.25 -6.51
C ARG A 344 10.02 -8.12 -6.02
N PHE A 345 10.23 -8.13 -4.71
CA PHE A 345 11.25 -8.94 -4.04
C PHE A 345 10.79 -9.22 -2.61
N ILE A 346 11.08 -10.42 -2.12
CA ILE A 346 10.86 -10.79 -0.72
C ILE A 346 11.86 -11.87 -0.36
N GLY A 347 12.52 -11.73 0.79
CA GLY A 347 13.49 -12.70 1.28
C GLY A 347 14.81 -12.06 1.63
N GLU A 348 15.82 -12.89 1.84
CA GLU A 348 17.11 -12.47 2.38
C GLU A 348 17.92 -11.67 1.35
N LEU A 349 18.55 -10.59 1.82
CA LEU A 349 19.40 -9.75 0.97
C LEU A 349 20.72 -10.46 0.73
N THR A 350 21.16 -10.53 -0.52
CA THR A 350 22.53 -10.97 -0.81
C THR A 350 23.53 -9.98 -0.20
N LYS A 351 24.75 -10.43 0.10
CA LYS A 351 25.83 -9.55 0.59
C LYS A 351 26.02 -8.30 -0.28
N THR A 352 25.92 -8.45 -1.60
CA THR A 352 25.99 -7.32 -2.54
C THR A 352 24.83 -6.34 -2.35
N MET A 353 23.60 -6.84 -2.14
CA MET A 353 22.44 -5.98 -1.85
C MET A 353 22.60 -5.27 -0.50
N GLU A 354 23.12 -5.94 0.53
CA GLU A 354 23.40 -5.32 1.83
C GLU A 354 24.43 -4.19 1.72
N GLU A 355 25.54 -4.40 1.01
CA GLU A 355 26.57 -3.39 0.76
C GLU A 355 26.01 -2.18 0.00
N LEU A 356 25.17 -2.42 -1.01
CA LEU A 356 24.46 -1.37 -1.74
C LEU A 356 23.50 -0.61 -0.82
N LEU A 357 22.72 -1.30 0.01
CA LEU A 357 21.78 -0.67 0.94
C LEU A 357 22.49 0.16 2.01
N ALA A 358 23.64 -0.30 2.51
CA ALA A 358 24.48 0.46 3.43
C ALA A 358 24.96 1.78 2.80
N THR A 359 25.15 1.79 1.47
CA THR A 359 25.54 2.98 0.71
C THR A 359 24.35 3.89 0.40
N ILE A 360 23.19 3.32 0.04
CA ILE A 360 22.01 4.11 -0.38
C ILE A 360 21.29 4.75 0.81
N LYS A 361 21.21 4.07 1.97
CA LYS A 361 20.55 4.60 3.18
C LYS A 361 20.92 6.05 3.53
N PRO A 362 22.21 6.40 3.70
CA PRO A 362 22.58 7.78 4.02
C PRO A 362 22.25 8.76 2.88
N LEU A 363 22.29 8.31 1.62
CA LEU A 363 21.93 9.14 0.47
C LEU A 363 20.43 9.45 0.45
N ALA A 364 19.58 8.45 0.70
CA ALA A 364 18.13 8.63 0.80
C ALA A 364 17.75 9.55 1.96
N ALA A 365 18.38 9.39 3.13
CA ALA A 365 18.17 10.29 4.26
C ALA A 365 18.57 11.75 3.95
N ASN A 366 19.71 11.94 3.28
CA ASN A 366 20.13 13.27 2.83
C ASN A 366 19.18 13.87 1.79
N GLN A 367 18.70 13.06 0.84
CA GLN A 367 17.71 13.49 -0.15
C GLN A 367 16.42 13.97 0.52
N GLN A 368 15.88 13.20 1.48
CA GLN A 368 14.67 13.58 2.21
C GLN A 368 14.87 14.89 3.01
N GLN A 369 16.04 15.08 3.63
CA GLN A 369 16.38 16.33 4.30
C GLN A 369 16.42 17.52 3.34
N LEU A 370 16.98 17.32 2.13
CA LEU A 370 17.02 18.34 1.09
C LEU A 370 15.61 18.68 0.57
N GLU A 371 14.76 17.69 0.31
CA GLU A 371 13.37 17.89 -0.11
C GLU A 371 12.58 18.68 0.96
N THR A 372 12.71 18.29 2.22
CA THR A 372 12.09 19.02 3.34
C THR A 372 12.57 20.48 3.39
N ARG A 373 13.85 20.72 3.10
CA ARG A 373 14.41 22.08 3.07
C ARG A 373 13.91 22.88 1.86
N ILE A 374 13.76 22.24 0.70
CA ILE A 374 13.18 22.85 -0.50
C ILE A 374 11.75 23.30 -0.20
N ASP A 375 10.89 22.44 0.33
CA ASP A 375 9.51 22.77 0.69
C ASP A 375 9.42 23.96 1.65
N MET A 376 10.30 24.00 2.66
CA MET A 376 10.36 25.14 3.59
C MET A 376 10.74 26.44 2.88
N LEU A 377 11.74 26.39 2.00
CA LEU A 377 12.18 27.56 1.23
C LEU A 377 11.14 28.02 0.21
N GLU A 378 10.37 27.10 -0.38
CA GLU A 378 9.26 27.44 -1.28
C GLU A 378 8.14 28.18 -0.55
N LYS A 379 7.75 27.71 0.64
CA LYS A 379 6.78 28.41 1.50
C LYS A 379 7.27 29.81 1.88
N GLU A 380 8.55 29.94 2.25
CA GLU A 380 9.17 31.24 2.56
C GLU A 380 9.18 32.17 1.33
N ASN A 381 9.54 31.64 0.15
CA ASN A 381 9.54 32.41 -1.09
C ASN A 381 8.14 32.89 -1.46
N GLN A 382 7.12 32.04 -1.27
CA GLN A 382 5.72 32.39 -1.51
C GLN A 382 5.29 33.55 -0.61
N GLN A 383 5.68 33.53 0.67
CA GLN A 383 5.41 34.64 1.60
C GLN A 383 6.08 35.94 1.13
N LEU A 384 7.37 35.90 0.75
CA LEU A 384 8.09 37.08 0.26
C LEU A 384 7.45 37.67 -1.01
N ARG A 385 6.88 36.84 -1.89
CA ARG A 385 6.15 37.32 -3.08
C ARG A 385 4.86 38.06 -2.71
N ILE A 386 4.14 37.59 -1.69
CA ILE A 386 2.94 38.27 -1.17
C ILE A 386 3.32 39.64 -0.59
N ASP A 387 4.37 39.67 0.23
CA ASP A 387 4.85 40.91 0.86
C ASP A 387 5.30 41.93 -0.18
N LYS A 388 6.07 41.49 -1.20
CA LYS A 388 6.47 42.35 -2.33
C LYS A 388 5.26 42.92 -3.06
N THR A 389 4.27 42.10 -3.40
CA THR A 389 3.06 42.54 -4.12
C THR A 389 2.30 43.60 -3.32
N THR A 390 2.22 43.41 -2.00
CA THR A 390 1.63 44.38 -1.07
C THR A 390 2.41 45.70 -1.08
N LEU A 391 3.73 45.63 -1.07
CA LEU A 391 4.60 46.81 -1.10
C LEU A 391 4.49 47.56 -2.44
N ASP A 392 4.48 46.84 -3.56
CA ASP A 392 4.32 47.39 -4.91
C ASP A 392 2.98 48.13 -5.03
N HIS A 393 1.89 47.55 -4.48
CA HIS A 393 0.60 48.22 -4.40
C HIS A 393 0.66 49.52 -3.59
N TYR A 394 1.25 49.45 -2.38
CA TYR A 394 1.40 50.63 -1.53
C TYR A 394 2.22 51.74 -2.19
N LEU A 395 3.32 51.36 -2.85
CA LEU A 395 4.16 52.28 -3.60
C LEU A 395 3.35 52.93 -4.73
N GLN A 396 2.64 52.13 -5.54
CA GLN A 396 1.82 52.63 -6.63
C GLN A 396 0.73 53.59 -6.16
N THR A 397 0.00 53.25 -5.09
CA THR A 397 -1.04 54.12 -4.53
C THR A 397 -0.45 55.42 -3.98
N THR A 398 0.69 55.34 -3.30
CA THR A 398 1.37 56.52 -2.73
C THR A 398 1.95 57.41 -3.82
N THR A 399 2.56 56.83 -4.86
CA THR A 399 3.07 57.56 -6.02
C THR A 399 1.93 58.20 -6.82
N THR A 400 0.81 57.50 -7.01
CA THR A 400 -0.38 58.08 -7.67
C THR A 400 -0.91 59.27 -6.88
N ARG A 401 -0.96 59.17 -5.55
CA ARG A 401 -1.33 60.27 -4.65
C ARG A 401 -0.33 61.44 -4.73
N TYR A 402 0.97 61.15 -4.81
CA TYR A 402 2.00 62.17 -5.00
C TYR A 402 1.80 62.96 -6.31
N TYR A 403 1.51 62.27 -7.42
CA TYR A 403 1.25 62.94 -8.69
C TYR A 403 -0.08 63.70 -8.71
N SER A 404 -1.14 63.21 -8.05
CA SER A 404 -2.39 63.97 -7.95
C SER A 404 -2.23 65.27 -7.18
N LEU A 405 -1.37 65.30 -6.14
CA LEU A 405 -1.04 66.52 -5.40
C LEU A 405 -0.25 67.54 -6.26
N LEU A 406 0.48 67.08 -7.28
CA LEU A 406 1.18 67.97 -8.22
C LEU A 406 0.24 68.57 -9.28
N ASP A 407 -0.87 67.88 -9.59
CA ASP A 407 -1.88 68.32 -10.56
C ASP A 407 -2.94 69.26 -9.95
N GLU A 408 -3.08 69.31 -8.62
CA GLU A 408 -3.89 70.32 -7.94
C GLU A 408 -3.27 71.72 -8.19
N GLN A 409 -4.07 72.64 -8.74
CA GLN A 409 -3.65 73.96 -9.23
C GLN A 409 -3.19 74.96 -8.13
N GLU A 410 -2.46 74.52 -7.10
CA GLU A 410 -1.92 75.40 -6.04
C GLU A 410 -0.54 76.00 -6.37
N PHE A 411 0.13 75.57 -7.45
CA PHE A 411 1.43 76.15 -7.86
C PHE A 411 1.32 77.34 -8.84
N THR A 412 0.23 78.12 -8.80
CA THR A 412 0.19 79.43 -9.47
C THR A 412 0.60 80.55 -8.51
N ILE A 413 1.77 81.13 -8.74
CA ILE A 413 2.30 82.29 -8.02
C ILE A 413 1.32 83.47 -8.18
N LYS A 414 0.52 83.77 -7.14
CA LYS A 414 -0.22 85.03 -7.01
C LYS A 414 0.38 85.92 -5.94
N SER A 415 0.48 87.20 -6.26
CA SER A 415 1.23 88.24 -5.56
C SER A 415 0.75 88.50 -4.13
N ARG A 416 1.73 88.65 -3.23
CA ARG A 416 1.64 89.05 -1.81
C ARG A 416 0.60 90.15 -1.51
N GLY A 417 -0.28 89.86 -0.55
CA GLY A 417 -1.04 90.84 0.23
C GLY A 417 -0.77 90.67 1.74
N LYS A 418 -0.28 91.73 2.38
CA LYS A 418 -0.02 91.85 3.83
C LYS A 418 -1.25 91.52 4.68
N ARG A 419 -1.10 90.74 5.76
CA ARG A 419 -1.98 90.82 6.94
C ARG A 419 -1.23 90.57 8.25
N LEU A 420 -1.68 91.28 9.27
CA LEU A 420 -1.02 91.57 10.54
C LEU A 420 -0.99 90.39 11.52
N LYS A 421 0.08 90.36 12.34
CA LYS A 421 0.25 89.49 13.51
C LYS A 421 -0.68 89.93 14.66
N GLU A 422 -1.43 88.99 15.22
CA GLU A 422 -1.88 89.03 16.61
C GLU A 422 -1.59 87.68 17.30
N THR A 423 -1.13 87.76 18.55
CA THR A 423 -0.52 86.69 19.35
C THR A 423 -1.56 85.97 20.24
N PRO A 424 -1.63 84.62 20.29
CA PRO A 424 -2.70 83.90 20.98
C PRO A 424 -2.38 83.57 22.45
N LYS A 425 -2.01 84.56 23.28
CA LYS A 425 -1.92 84.38 24.75
C LYS A 425 -3.18 84.80 25.53
N LYS A 426 -4.32 85.00 24.85
CA LYS A 426 -5.57 85.51 25.46
C LYS A 426 -6.88 84.76 25.09
N ILE A 427 -6.82 83.60 24.43
CA ILE A 427 -8.02 82.85 23.99
C ILE A 427 -8.37 81.65 24.91
N GLN A 428 -7.50 81.28 25.86
CA GLN A 428 -7.61 80.01 26.63
C GLN A 428 -8.70 79.93 27.73
N ALA A 429 -9.70 80.82 27.79
CA ALA A 429 -10.63 80.82 28.93
C ALA A 429 -12.13 80.96 28.64
N LYS A 430 -12.59 80.90 27.37
CA LYS A 430 -14.04 80.99 27.10
C LYS A 430 -14.65 79.91 26.22
N GLU A 431 -13.87 79.15 25.43
CA GLU A 431 -14.46 78.23 24.43
C GLU A 431 -13.97 76.78 24.54
N LEU A 432 -12.75 76.55 25.05
CA LEU A 432 -12.19 75.21 25.25
C LEU A 432 -11.33 75.18 26.52
N SER A 433 -11.18 73.99 27.09
CA SER A 433 -10.25 73.71 28.19
C SER A 433 -9.18 72.75 27.66
N LEU A 434 -7.93 73.22 27.61
CA LEU A 434 -6.79 72.47 27.08
C LEU A 434 -5.61 72.60 28.05
N CYS A 435 -5.02 71.47 28.41
CA CYS A 435 -3.84 71.39 29.22
C CYS A 435 -2.82 70.47 28.55
N VAL A 436 -1.56 70.91 28.52
CA VAL A 436 -0.42 70.09 28.10
C VAL A 436 0.38 69.76 29.34
N ASP A 437 0.47 68.48 29.66
CA ASP A 437 1.08 67.98 30.89
C ASP A 437 2.59 67.81 30.70
N SER A 438 3.01 67.21 29.59
CA SER A 438 4.41 66.96 29.29
C SER A 438 4.71 66.94 27.80
N ARG A 439 5.96 67.25 27.47
CA ARG A 439 6.53 67.21 26.13
C ARG A 439 7.89 66.50 26.23
N SER A 440 8.08 65.46 25.43
CA SER A 440 9.31 64.67 25.43
C SER A 440 9.72 64.33 24.00
N TRP A 441 10.96 64.62 23.63
CA TRP A 441 11.52 64.30 22.33
C TRP A 441 12.54 63.17 22.43
N ASN A 442 12.40 62.17 21.56
CA ASN A 442 13.34 61.07 21.48
C ASN A 442 14.37 61.32 20.36
N PRO A 443 15.68 61.46 20.68
CA PRO A 443 16.72 61.76 19.70
C PRO A 443 17.01 60.65 18.70
N GLU A 444 16.73 59.38 19.06
CA GLU A 444 16.97 58.20 18.22
C GLU A 444 15.85 58.01 17.20
N THR A 445 14.59 58.12 17.64
CA THR A 445 13.42 57.93 16.77
C THR A 445 12.95 59.22 16.11
N LYS A 446 13.48 60.39 16.51
CA LYS A 446 13.03 61.72 16.11
C LYS A 446 11.56 61.99 16.41
N LEU A 447 10.97 61.23 17.33
CA LEU A 447 9.56 61.37 17.67
C LEU A 447 9.39 62.33 18.86
N LEU A 448 8.59 63.37 18.66
CA LEU A 448 8.11 64.26 19.70
C LEU A 448 6.77 63.74 20.21
N THR A 449 6.72 63.41 21.50
CA THR A 449 5.51 62.98 22.20
C THR A 449 5.00 64.10 23.09
N ILE A 450 3.74 64.51 22.90
CA ILE A 450 3.07 65.52 23.73
C ILE A 450 1.86 64.87 24.38
N ILE A 451 1.81 64.94 25.71
CA ILE A 451 0.72 64.36 26.52
C ILE A 451 -0.06 65.49 27.17
N GLY A 452 -1.38 65.39 27.12
CA GLY A 452 -2.26 66.38 27.72
C GLY A 452 -3.72 65.93 27.74
N TRP A 453 -4.62 66.88 27.94
CA TRP A 453 -6.06 66.68 27.83
C TRP A 453 -6.73 67.92 27.25
N GLY A 454 -7.85 67.71 26.55
CA GLY A 454 -8.55 68.77 25.85
C GLY A 454 -10.02 68.47 25.64
N ILE A 455 -10.89 69.39 26.06
CA ILE A 455 -12.34 69.32 25.88
C ILE A 455 -12.90 70.64 25.37
N SER A 456 -13.98 70.56 24.60
CA SER A 456 -14.78 71.73 24.26
C SER A 456 -15.67 72.13 25.44
N ASN A 457 -15.75 73.43 25.73
CA ASN A 457 -16.62 73.92 26.82
C ASN A 457 -18.09 74.01 26.41
N SER A 458 -18.39 73.89 25.11
CA SER A 458 -19.76 73.99 24.59
C SER A 458 -20.55 72.69 24.69
N ASP A 459 -19.90 71.54 24.45
CA ASP A 459 -20.50 70.21 24.43
C ASP A 459 -19.84 69.22 25.41
N ARG A 460 -18.76 69.64 26.11
CA ARG A 460 -18.02 68.84 27.10
C ARG A 460 -17.54 67.50 26.54
N LYS A 461 -17.13 67.49 25.27
CA LYS A 461 -16.57 66.30 24.58
C LYS A 461 -15.08 66.47 24.26
N PRO A 462 -14.33 65.35 24.07
CA PRO A 462 -12.94 65.38 23.67
C PRO A 462 -12.73 66.06 22.31
N LEU A 463 -11.61 66.75 22.15
CA LEU A 463 -11.23 67.37 20.88
C LEU A 463 -10.59 66.32 19.95
N ALA A 464 -10.84 66.45 18.64
CA ALA A 464 -10.04 65.81 17.61
C ALA A 464 -8.83 66.70 17.27
N TYR A 465 -7.70 66.08 16.94
CA TYR A 465 -6.45 66.78 16.68
C TYR A 465 -6.01 66.46 15.24
N HIS A 466 -5.68 67.50 14.48
CA HIS A 466 -5.20 67.40 13.11
C HIS A 466 -3.96 68.26 12.95
N LEU A 467 -2.95 67.73 12.26
CA LEU A 467 -1.74 68.46 11.89
C LEU A 467 -1.65 68.49 10.37
N SER A 468 -1.45 69.68 9.79
CA SER A 468 -1.28 69.83 8.34
C SER A 468 -0.07 69.00 7.87
N GLU A 469 -0.23 68.28 6.76
CA GLU A 469 0.83 67.45 6.14
C GLU A 469 2.11 68.26 5.80
N ASN A 470 2.02 69.59 5.71
CA ASN A 470 3.16 70.49 5.48
C ASN A 470 4.07 70.70 6.71
N GLN A 471 3.63 70.27 7.90
CA GLN A 471 4.36 70.50 9.16
C GLN A 471 5.14 69.27 9.64
N SER A 472 4.63 68.05 9.39
CA SER A 472 5.35 66.81 9.69
C SER A 472 4.86 65.68 8.80
N PRO A 473 5.76 64.82 8.28
CA PRO A 473 5.38 63.66 7.49
C PRO A 473 4.74 62.54 8.30
N TYR A 474 4.80 62.60 9.64
CA TYR A 474 4.13 61.66 10.53
C TYR A 474 3.45 62.39 11.69
N PHE A 475 2.16 62.12 11.84
CA PHE A 475 1.34 62.60 12.95
C PHE A 475 0.36 61.49 13.36
N ASN A 476 0.43 61.07 14.61
CA ASN A 476 -0.48 60.10 15.19
C ASN A 476 -1.08 60.63 16.49
N VAL A 477 -2.36 60.29 16.74
CA VAL A 477 -3.14 60.76 17.88
C VAL A 477 -3.71 59.55 18.61
N LEU A 478 -3.32 59.38 19.87
CA LEU A 478 -3.89 58.36 20.74
C LEU A 478 -4.76 59.04 21.79
N GLN A 479 -6.07 58.78 21.74
CA GLN A 479 -7.03 59.25 22.75
C GLN A 479 -7.01 58.30 23.94
N VAL A 480 -6.81 58.83 25.15
CA VAL A 480 -6.66 58.07 26.39
C VAL A 480 -7.65 58.54 27.44
N GLU A 481 -8.14 57.59 28.24
CA GLU A 481 -8.97 57.91 29.41
C GLU A 481 -8.09 58.49 30.53
N ARG A 482 -8.56 59.57 31.15
CA ARG A 482 -7.91 60.22 32.30
C ARG A 482 -8.95 60.35 33.43
N PRO A 483 -9.07 59.35 34.32
CA PRO A 483 -10.11 59.33 35.36
C PRO A 483 -10.09 60.57 36.27
N GLU A 484 -8.91 61.10 36.57
CA GLU A 484 -8.72 62.31 37.38
C GLU A 484 -9.23 63.58 36.67
N VAL A 485 -9.05 63.67 35.35
CA VAL A 485 -9.59 64.78 34.54
C VAL A 485 -11.10 64.63 34.42
N ASN A 486 -11.59 63.41 34.17
CA ASN A 486 -13.02 63.13 34.10
C ASN A 486 -13.74 63.50 35.41
N GLN A 487 -13.11 63.22 36.56
CA GLN A 487 -13.65 63.61 37.86
C GLN A 487 -13.62 65.14 38.08
N ALA A 488 -12.51 65.81 37.77
CA ALA A 488 -12.35 67.25 37.96
C ALA A 488 -13.29 68.07 37.06
N GLU A 489 -13.46 67.63 35.81
CA GLU A 489 -14.30 68.25 34.79
C GLU A 489 -15.72 67.64 34.75
N GLN A 490 -16.13 66.82 35.72
CA GLN A 490 -17.48 66.23 35.78
C GLN A 490 -17.92 65.53 34.47
N LEU A 491 -16.97 64.87 33.78
CA LEU A 491 -17.21 64.13 32.55
C LEU A 491 -17.69 62.69 32.86
N PRO A 492 -18.41 62.04 31.94
CA PRO A 492 -18.79 60.63 32.08
C PRO A 492 -17.56 59.72 32.31
N ALA A 493 -17.69 58.73 33.19
CA ALA A 493 -16.69 57.68 33.36
C ALA A 493 -16.46 56.93 32.04
N GLY A 494 -15.20 56.62 31.69
CA GLY A 494 -14.84 56.05 30.38
C GLY A 494 -14.53 57.08 29.30
N MET A 495 -14.73 58.38 29.53
CA MET A 495 -14.48 59.40 28.51
C MET A 495 -12.98 59.58 28.26
N LYS A 496 -12.56 59.51 26.99
CA LYS A 496 -11.18 59.67 26.55
C LYS A 496 -10.84 61.14 26.31
N ALA A 497 -10.82 61.94 27.37
CA ALA A 497 -10.49 63.37 27.30
C ALA A 497 -8.98 63.68 27.21
N GLY A 498 -8.13 62.68 27.48
CA GLY A 498 -6.68 62.78 27.36
C GLY A 498 -6.20 62.45 25.95
N PHE A 499 -5.03 62.98 25.58
CA PHE A 499 -4.39 62.70 24.31
C PHE A 499 -2.89 62.45 24.47
N GLU A 500 -2.35 61.67 23.53
CA GLU A 500 -0.93 61.59 23.23
C GLU A 500 -0.74 61.88 21.74
N LEU A 501 -0.07 63.00 21.43
CA LEU A 501 0.32 63.37 20.07
C LEU A 501 1.73 62.87 19.80
N GLN A 502 1.92 62.16 18.70
CA GLN A 502 3.22 61.69 18.23
C GLN A 502 3.54 62.37 16.90
N ILE A 503 4.56 63.21 16.88
CA ILE A 503 4.95 64.02 15.73
C ILE A 503 6.41 63.71 15.38
N LEU A 504 6.72 63.42 14.12
CA LEU A 504 8.12 63.33 13.70
C LEU A 504 8.73 64.74 13.61
N SER A 505 9.78 65.00 14.39
CA SER A 505 10.49 66.28 14.42
C SER A 505 12.00 66.08 14.47
N GLU A 506 12.71 66.71 13.54
CA GLU A 506 14.18 66.70 13.52
C GLU A 506 14.81 67.47 14.70
N GLN A 507 14.02 68.36 15.34
CA GLN A 507 14.48 69.24 16.42
C GLN A 507 13.52 69.24 17.60
N ASP A 508 14.06 69.29 18.82
CA ASP A 508 13.27 69.29 20.07
C ASP A 508 12.39 70.55 20.22
N GLN A 509 12.85 71.71 19.76
CA GLN A 509 12.15 73.01 19.96
C GLN A 509 11.25 73.47 18.80
N HIS A 510 10.87 72.58 17.87
CA HIS A 510 9.94 72.96 16.79
C HIS A 510 8.52 73.14 17.33
N SER A 511 7.86 74.27 17.03
CA SER A 511 6.45 74.48 17.38
C SER A 511 5.55 74.00 16.25
N PHE A 512 4.44 73.38 16.62
CA PHE A 512 3.48 72.83 15.64
C PHE A 512 2.13 73.53 15.80
N MET A 513 1.57 74.00 14.69
CA MET A 513 0.20 74.51 14.63
C MET A 513 -0.76 73.32 14.48
N VAL A 514 -1.36 72.89 15.58
CA VAL A 514 -2.33 71.80 15.62
C VAL A 514 -3.74 72.38 15.52
N GLU A 515 -4.53 71.85 14.60
CA GLU A 515 -5.96 72.10 14.50
C GLU A 515 -6.71 71.20 15.49
N LEU A 516 -7.52 71.81 16.34
CA LEU A 516 -8.38 71.18 17.32
C LEU A 516 -9.81 71.31 16.83
N THR A 517 -10.54 70.20 16.72
CA THR A 517 -11.92 70.21 16.24
C THR A 517 -12.85 69.62 17.30
N ALA A 518 -13.90 70.35 17.67
CA ALA A 518 -15.00 69.83 18.48
C ALA A 518 -16.00 69.05 17.61
N GLU A 519 -16.80 68.18 18.22
CA GLU A 519 -17.81 67.40 17.47
C GLU A 519 -18.87 68.27 16.78
N ASN A 520 -19.15 69.45 17.34
CA ASN A 520 -20.05 70.42 16.72
C ASN A 520 -19.47 71.14 15.48
N GLY A 521 -18.24 70.79 15.07
CA GLY A 521 -17.55 71.32 13.89
C GLY A 521 -16.79 72.61 14.14
N GLN A 522 -16.73 73.11 15.38
CA GLN A 522 -15.93 74.28 15.72
C GLN A 522 -14.44 73.91 15.76
N THR A 523 -13.61 74.70 15.07
CA THR A 523 -12.17 74.46 14.92
C THR A 523 -11.33 75.58 15.56
N TRP A 524 -10.24 75.21 16.21
CA TRP A 524 -9.25 76.14 16.76
C TRP A 524 -7.84 75.74 16.33
N PHE A 525 -6.95 76.70 16.10
CA PHE A 525 -5.55 76.43 15.80
C PHE A 525 -4.69 76.84 16.99
N VAL A 526 -3.95 75.89 17.57
CA VAL A 526 -3.09 76.11 18.73
C VAL A 526 -1.67 75.72 18.38
N GLU A 527 -0.73 76.59 18.76
CA GLU A 527 0.70 76.32 18.69
C GLU A 527 1.11 75.50 19.92
N ILE A 528 1.60 74.27 19.72
CA ILE A 528 2.00 73.32 20.78
C ILE A 528 3.50 72.99 20.68
#